data_AF-A0A969KN37-F1
#
_entry.id   AF-A0A969KN37-F1
#
_cell.length_a   1.000
_cell.length_b   1.000
_cell.length_c   1.000
_cell.angle_alpha   90.00
_cell.angle_beta   90.00
_cell.angle_gamma   90.00
#
_symmetry.space_group_name_H-M   'P 1'
#
loop_
_entity.id
_entity.type
_entity.pdbx_description
1 polymer ?
#
loop_
_entity_poly.entity_id
_entity_poly.type
_entity_poly.pdbx_seq_one_letter_code
_entity_poly.pdbx_strand_id
1 'polypeptide(L)'
;MTVPTYTLRIAAEIEQLEAVRRFVADCALSAYANDEAVQRLLIAVTEVATNAIVHGYGGDPGELEIEVRCDEEELTVWLRDERHFLTPPKCPRPTPACRSTCADPAAMASNSPGIM
;
A
#
# COMPACT_ATOMS: atom_id res chain seq x y z
N MET A 1 10.95 28.31 -0.68
CA MET A 1 11.70 27.20 -0.08
C MET A 1 11.45 25.99 -0.96
N THR A 2 12.50 25.34 -1.45
CA THR A 2 12.40 24.10 -2.24
C THR A 2 12.37 22.92 -1.28
N VAL A 3 11.27 22.18 -1.28
CA VAL A 3 11.12 20.96 -0.47
C VAL A 3 11.92 19.84 -1.14
N PRO A 4 12.86 19.19 -0.44
CA PRO A 4 13.58 18.07 -1.01
C PRO A 4 12.60 16.97 -1.43
N THR A 5 12.76 16.50 -2.66
CA THR A 5 11.93 15.46 -3.27
C THR A 5 12.83 14.32 -3.69
N TYR A 6 12.51 13.12 -3.21
CA TYR A 6 13.22 11.88 -3.52
C TYR A 6 12.29 10.95 -4.28
N THR A 7 12.80 10.23 -5.27
CA THR A 7 11.99 9.30 -6.07
C THR A 7 12.70 7.96 -6.22
N LEU A 8 11.93 6.89 -6.07
CA LEU A 8 12.33 5.51 -6.34
C LEU A 8 11.33 4.90 -7.33
N ARG A 9 11.84 4.18 -8.33
CA ARG A 9 11.03 3.35 -9.23
C ARG A 9 11.48 1.90 -9.10
N ILE A 10 10.50 1.00 -8.96
CA ILE A 10 10.73 -0.43 -8.84
C ILE A 10 9.80 -1.20 -9.76
N ALA A 11 10.21 -2.41 -10.14
CA ALA A 11 9.27 -3.38 -10.70
C ALA A 11 8.18 -3.70 -9.67
N ALA A 12 6.94 -3.94 -10.15
CA ALA A 12 5.81 -4.32 -9.32
C ALA A 12 5.90 -5.79 -8.86
N GLU A 13 6.94 -6.08 -8.06
CA GLU A 13 7.29 -7.42 -7.56
C GLU A 13 7.46 -7.38 -6.03
N ILE A 14 7.00 -8.43 -5.33
CA ILE A 14 7.00 -8.48 -3.86
C ILE A 14 8.42 -8.38 -3.30
N GLU A 15 9.39 -8.90 -4.03
CA GLU A 15 10.83 -8.87 -3.74
C GLU A 15 11.36 -7.43 -3.61
N GLN A 16 10.70 -6.46 -4.24
CA GLN A 16 11.09 -5.05 -4.19
C GLN A 16 10.55 -4.31 -2.96
N LEU A 17 9.66 -4.91 -2.17
CA LEU A 17 9.07 -4.24 -0.98
C LEU A 17 10.11 -3.85 0.06
N GLU A 18 11.18 -4.64 0.22
CA GLU A 18 12.28 -4.28 1.12
C GLU A 18 13.00 -3.01 0.65
N ALA A 19 13.19 -2.84 -0.67
CA ALA A 19 13.80 -1.65 -1.24
C ALA A 19 12.95 -0.41 -0.98
N VAL A 20 11.62 -0.51 -1.11
CA VAL A 20 10.69 0.57 -0.77
C VAL A 20 10.80 0.95 0.71
N ARG A 21 10.77 -0.05 1.60
CA ARG A 21 10.85 0.18 3.04
C ARG A 21 12.14 0.88 3.43
N ARG A 22 13.29 0.45 2.90
CA ARG A 22 14.59 1.07 3.16
C ARG A 22 14.63 2.51 2.64
N PHE A 23 14.19 2.73 1.40
CA PHE A 23 14.16 4.06 0.79
C PHE A 23 13.35 5.07 1.61
N VAL A 24 12.13 4.71 2.03
CA VAL A 24 11.29 5.60 2.84
C VAL A 24 11.87 5.81 4.24
N ALA A 25 12.46 4.77 4.86
CA ALA A 25 13.11 4.90 6.16
C ALA A 25 14.29 5.89 6.11
N ASP A 26 15.14 5.78 5.08
CA ASP A 26 16.30 6.64 4.91
C ASP A 26 15.88 8.10 4.71
N CYS A 27 14.83 8.34 3.91
CA CYS A 27 14.26 9.68 3.73
C CYS A 27 13.67 10.23 5.04
N ALA A 28 12.94 9.41 5.80
CA ALA A 28 12.29 9.86 7.03
C ALA A 28 13.28 10.14 8.17
N LEU A 29 14.35 9.34 8.27
CA LEU A 29 15.44 9.57 9.23
C LEU A 29 16.22 10.84 8.90
N SER A 30 16.42 11.13 7.60
CA SER A 30 17.06 12.39 7.17
C SER A 30 16.28 13.64 7.54
N ALA A 31 14.98 13.49 7.81
CA ALA A 31 14.06 14.54 8.19
C ALA A 31 13.87 14.70 9.71
N TYR A 32 14.63 13.98 10.54
CA TYR A 32 14.50 14.01 12.00
C TYR A 32 13.11 13.59 12.52
N ALA A 33 12.37 12.78 11.76
CA ALA A 33 11.09 12.24 12.20
C ALA A 33 11.26 11.31 13.41
N ASN A 34 10.28 11.27 14.31
CA ASN A 34 10.34 10.38 15.46
C ASN A 34 10.22 8.91 15.05
N ASP A 35 10.91 8.01 15.77
CA ASP A 35 10.98 6.59 15.42
C ASP A 35 9.61 5.90 15.33
N GLU A 36 8.68 6.26 16.20
CA GLU A 36 7.32 5.66 16.24
C GLU A 36 6.50 6.04 15.00
N ALA A 37 6.61 7.30 14.56
CA ALA A 37 5.99 7.82 13.35
C ALA A 37 6.62 7.19 12.11
N VAL A 38 7.95 7.05 12.08
CA VAL A 38 8.65 6.32 11.02
C VAL A 38 8.14 4.88 10.94
N GLN A 39 8.03 4.15 12.06
CA GLN A 39 7.50 2.78 12.03
C GLN A 39 6.07 2.71 11.49
N ARG A 40 5.18 3.62 11.92
CA ARG A 40 3.80 3.68 11.40
C ARG A 40 3.75 3.98 9.91
N LEU A 41 4.57 4.92 9.44
CA LEU A 41 4.69 5.25 8.03
C LEU A 41 5.16 4.04 7.22
N LEU A 42 6.18 3.33 7.69
CA LEU A 42 6.70 2.15 7.01
C LEU A 42 5.65 1.05 6.89
N ILE A 43 4.82 0.83 7.93
CA ILE A 43 3.67 -0.07 7.85
C ILE A 43 2.71 0.40 6.75
N ALA A 44 2.28 1.66 6.80
CA ALA A 44 1.30 2.19 5.84
C ALA A 44 1.79 2.09 4.39
N VAL A 45 3.04 2.49 4.12
CA VAL A 45 3.64 2.42 2.78
C VAL A 45 3.76 0.97 2.32
N THR A 46 4.17 0.05 3.19
CA THR A 46 4.32 -1.37 2.83
C THR A 46 2.97 -1.99 2.49
N GLU A 47 1.92 -1.68 3.25
CA GLU A 47 0.56 -2.17 2.97
C GLU A 47 0.01 -1.62 1.64
N VAL A 48 0.20 -0.32 1.38
CA VAL A 48 -0.24 0.29 0.11
C VAL A 48 0.53 -0.29 -1.08
N ALA A 49 1.85 -0.43 -0.98
CA ALA A 49 2.67 -1.04 -2.02
C ALA A 49 2.31 -2.52 -2.25
N THR A 50 2.08 -3.27 -1.18
CA THR A 50 1.64 -4.67 -1.25
C THR A 50 0.29 -4.76 -1.96
N ASN A 51 -0.66 -3.87 -1.62
CA ASN A 51 -1.95 -3.83 -2.30
C ASN A 51 -1.81 -3.50 -3.79
N ALA A 52 -0.93 -2.56 -4.16
CA ALA A 52 -0.66 -2.25 -5.57
C ALA A 52 -0.11 -3.47 -6.32
N ILE A 53 0.91 -4.12 -5.77
CA ILE A 53 1.60 -5.25 -6.40
C ILE A 53 0.69 -6.49 -6.46
N VAL A 54 0.16 -6.91 -5.33
CA VAL A 54 -0.60 -8.16 -5.22
C VAL A 54 -1.98 -8.02 -5.86
N HIS A 55 -2.68 -6.91 -5.65
CA HIS A 55 -4.06 -6.75 -6.10
C HIS A 55 -4.21 -5.89 -7.36
N GLY A 56 -3.34 -4.91 -7.58
CA GLY A 56 -3.36 -4.08 -8.80
C GLY A 56 -2.69 -4.76 -9.99
N TYR A 57 -1.52 -5.37 -9.78
CA TYR A 57 -0.77 -6.06 -10.84
C TYR A 57 -1.13 -7.54 -10.95
N GLY A 58 -1.33 -8.24 -9.84
CA GLY A 58 -1.78 -9.63 -9.86
C GLY A 58 -0.81 -10.60 -10.55
N GLY A 59 0.48 -10.25 -10.58
CA GLY A 59 1.55 -11.02 -11.23
C GLY A 59 1.90 -10.55 -12.64
N ASP A 60 1.15 -9.61 -13.21
CA ASP A 60 1.56 -8.96 -14.46
C ASP A 60 2.72 -7.98 -14.24
N PRO A 61 3.59 -7.77 -15.25
CA PRO A 61 4.66 -6.79 -15.16
C PRO A 61 4.12 -5.36 -15.05
N GLY A 62 4.89 -4.52 -14.38
CA GLY A 62 4.67 -3.09 -14.33
C GLY A 62 5.61 -2.39 -13.35
N GLU A 63 5.32 -1.12 -13.09
CA GLU A 63 6.19 -0.25 -12.31
C GLU A 63 5.41 0.41 -11.16
N LEU A 64 6.10 0.60 -10.04
CA LEU A 64 5.62 1.39 -8.92
C LEU A 64 6.60 2.54 -8.71
N GLU A 65 6.07 3.76 -8.74
CA GLU A 65 6.82 4.97 -8.41
C GLU A 65 6.50 5.41 -6.99
N ILE A 66 7.55 5.62 -6.20
CA ILE A 66 7.48 6.13 -4.83
C ILE A 66 8.17 7.48 -4.81
N GLU A 67 7.43 8.50 -4.41
CA GLU A 67 7.95 9.85 -4.22
C GLU A 67 7.82 10.24 -2.75
N VAL A 68 8.91 10.69 -2.15
CA VAL A 68 8.92 11.22 -0.78
C VAL A 68 9.26 12.69 -0.84
N ARG A 69 8.41 13.53 -0.25
CA ARG A 69 8.74 14.92 0.07
C ARG A 69 8.77 15.10 1.57
N CYS A 70 9.75 15.84 2.02
CA CYS A 70 9.81 16.22 3.42
C CYS A 70 10.17 17.68 3.56
N ASP A 71 9.35 18.44 4.27
CA ASP A 71 9.68 19.77 4.75
C ASP A 71 9.82 19.78 6.28
N GLU A 72 9.84 20.96 6.89
CA GLU A 72 10.02 21.13 8.33
C GLU A 72 8.80 20.67 9.16
N GLU A 73 7.63 20.49 8.53
CA GLU A 73 6.37 20.20 9.22
C GLU A 73 5.79 18.84 8.83
N GLU A 74 5.96 18.41 7.58
CA GLU A 74 5.32 17.22 7.02
C GLU A 74 6.27 16.34 6.20
N LEU A 75 6.07 15.02 6.33
CA LEU A 75 6.59 14.02 5.42
C LEU A 75 5.42 13.42 4.64
N THR A 76 5.44 13.60 3.32
CA THR A 76 4.43 13.06 2.42
C THR A 76 5.05 12.00 1.50
N VAL A 77 4.39 10.84 1.40
CA VAL A 77 4.77 9.76 0.48
C VAL A 77 3.66 9.56 -0.55
N TRP A 78 3.99 9.68 -1.83
CA TRP A 78 3.12 9.31 -2.93
C TRP A 78 3.56 7.97 -3.50
N LEU A 79 2.57 7.13 -3.76
CA LEU A 79 2.71 5.84 -4.44
C LEU A 79 1.86 5.91 -5.71
N ARG A 80 2.48 5.71 -6.87
CA ARG A 80 1.83 5.78 -8.18
C ARG A 80 2.09 4.51 -8.96
N ASP A 81 1.02 3.95 -9.51
CA ASP A 81 1.06 2.87 -10.48
C ASP A 81 0.12 3.18 -11.64
N GLU A 82 0.25 2.41 -12.73
CA GLU A 82 -0.56 2.57 -13.94
C GLU A 82 -1.81 1.68 -13.94
N ARG A 83 -2.08 0.98 -12.82
CA ARG A 83 -3.24 0.10 -12.73
C ARG A 83 -4.44 0.92 -12.27
N HIS A 84 -5.59 0.61 -12.86
CA HIS A 84 -6.84 1.17 -12.37
C HIS A 84 -7.14 0.51 -11.02
N PHE A 85 -6.90 1.24 -9.93
CA PHE A 85 -7.24 0.70 -8.62
C PHE A 85 -8.74 0.44 -8.46
N LEU A 86 -8.94 -0.64 -7.73
CA LEU A 86 -10.15 -1.39 -7.45
C LEU A 86 -11.19 -0.56 -6.68
N THR A 87 -12.45 -0.87 -6.96
CA THR A 87 -13.58 -0.63 -6.04
C THR A 87 -13.11 -0.96 -4.62
N PRO A 88 -13.24 -0.06 -3.62
CA PRO A 88 -12.80 -0.34 -2.27
C PRO A 88 -13.39 -1.68 -1.81
N PRO A 89 -12.62 -2.57 -1.17
CA PRO A 89 -13.21 -3.76 -0.58
C PRO A 89 -14.38 -3.30 0.29
N LYS A 90 -15.56 -3.87 0.07
CA LYS A 90 -16.74 -3.65 0.92
C LYS A 90 -16.47 -4.29 2.29
N CYS A 91 -15.56 -3.72 3.06
CA CYS A 91 -15.41 -4.06 4.46
C CYS A 91 -16.25 -3.06 5.24
N PRO A 92 -17.43 -3.45 5.77
CA PRO A 92 -18.07 -2.64 6.78
C PRO A 92 -17.09 -2.54 7.96
N ARG A 93 -16.86 -1.32 8.44
CA ARG A 93 -16.01 -1.00 9.60
C ARG A 93 -16.10 -2.14 10.64
N PRO A 94 -14.97 -2.75 11.07
CA PRO A 94 -15.02 -3.83 12.04
C PRO A 94 -15.71 -3.30 13.30
N THR A 95 -16.91 -3.81 13.54
CA THR A 95 -17.64 -3.57 14.78
C THR A 95 -17.21 -4.60 15.81
N PRO A 96 -17.33 -4.33 17.12
CA PRO A 96 -16.99 -5.29 18.18
C PRO A 96 -17.70 -6.67 18.05
N ALA A 97 -18.76 -6.75 17.24
CA ALA A 97 -19.49 -7.98 16.93
C ALA A 97 -18.79 -8.87 15.89
N CYS A 98 -17.74 -8.38 15.22
CA CYS A 98 -16.95 -9.18 14.28
C CYS A 98 -15.95 -10.07 15.04
N ARG A 99 -16.47 -11.11 15.68
CA ARG A 99 -15.70 -12.26 16.14
C ARG A 99 -16.36 -13.52 15.57
N SER A 100 -16.04 -13.88 14.33
CA SER A 100 -15.93 -15.28 13.83
C SER A 100 -16.32 -15.55 12.36
N THR A 101 -17.00 -14.68 11.61
CA THR A 101 -17.61 -15.11 10.33
C THR A 101 -16.87 -14.72 9.05
N CYS A 102 -15.74 -14.04 9.11
CA CYS A 102 -14.92 -13.75 7.91
C CYS A 102 -13.98 -14.90 7.50
N ALA A 103 -14.04 -16.05 8.17
CA ALA A 103 -13.16 -17.19 7.94
C ALA A 103 -13.82 -18.37 7.19
N ASP A 104 -14.90 -18.16 6.44
CA ASP A 104 -15.51 -19.22 5.61
C ASP A 104 -15.27 -19.01 4.10
N PRO A 105 -14.37 -19.78 3.47
CA PRO A 105 -14.12 -19.71 2.02
C PRO A 105 -15.30 -20.25 1.18
N ALA A 106 -16.36 -20.77 1.80
CA ALA A 106 -17.54 -21.31 1.10
C ALA A 106 -18.58 -20.25 0.67
N ALA A 107 -18.50 -19.02 1.19
CA ALA A 107 -19.50 -17.98 0.89
C ALA A 107 -19.27 -17.22 -0.44
N MET A 108 -18.16 -17.45 -1.15
CA MET A 108 -17.86 -16.80 -2.44
C MET A 108 -18.30 -17.61 -3.67
N ALA A 109 -18.80 -18.84 -3.51
CA ALA A 109 -19.18 -19.73 -4.60
C ALA A 109 -20.70 -19.99 -4.66
N SER A 110 -21.51 -18.95 -4.77
CA SER A 110 -22.89 -19.10 -5.23
C SER A 110 -23.37 -17.87 -6.00
N ASN A 111 -22.99 -17.79 -7.27
CA ASN A 111 -23.76 -17.03 -8.23
C ASN A 111 -23.85 -17.79 -9.55
N SER A 112 -24.58 -18.90 -9.55
CA SER A 112 -25.21 -19.41 -10.76
C SER A 112 -26.50 -18.61 -10.99
N PRO A 113 -26.67 -17.90 -12.12
CA PRO A 113 -28.01 -17.54 -12.55
C PRO A 113 -28.65 -18.77 -13.20
N GLY A 114 -29.78 -19.20 -12.63
CA GLY A 114 -30.58 -20.30 -13.15
C GLY A 114 -31.23 -20.00 -14.50
N ILE A 115 -31.41 -21.07 -15.26
CA ILE A 115 -32.58 -21.41 -16.09
C ILE A 115 -33.13 -20.31 -17.01
N MET A 116 -32.92 -20.52 -18.31
CA MET A 116 -34.00 -20.85 -19.25
C MET A 116 -33.58 -22.10 -20.03
#